data_AF-A0A1Q8CY95-F1
#
_entry.id   AF-A0A1Q8CY95-F1
#
_cell.length_a   1.000
_cell.length_b   1.000
_cell.length_c   1.000
_cell.angle_alpha   90.00
_cell.angle_beta   90.00
_cell.angle_gamma   90.00
#
_symmetry.space_group_name_H-M   'P 1'
#
loop_
_entity.id
_entity.type
_entity.pdbx_description
1 polymer ?
#
loop_
_entity_poly.entity_id
_entity_poly.type
_entity_poly.pdbx_seq_one_letter_code
_entity_poly.pdbx_strand_id
1 'polypeptide(L)'
;MDQAAHTAAAAARAARVSVRELTDLAELNQVVDLFATIWGRSANPPVTIELLRAFTKAGNYVTGAFEADRLVGACVGFFHAPAGDALHSHIAGVSASATGRSVGFALKLHQRAWALSRGVSEIAWTFDPLVGRNAYFNLAKLAARPAEYLTNFYGPMLDAINGDQDSDRLLVRWRLRDPAVALAAAGRGVGTVAETELAAGAGVALRVGEDGAPVPGPLDRAVSLVAVPGDIEKLRVTDPGMARRWRVALRDALTGLVAAGGRIDGFDRTGWYVVRREA
;
A
#
# COMPACT_ATOMS: atom_id res chain seq x y z
N MET A 1 -11.94 20.89 -6.86
CA MET A 1 -10.49 20.82 -6.59
C MET A 1 -10.19 21.21 -5.16
N ASP A 2 -10.79 22.28 -4.64
CA ASP A 2 -10.55 22.80 -3.29
C ASP A 2 -10.59 21.76 -2.18
N GLN A 3 -11.60 20.90 -2.10
CA GLN A 3 -11.71 19.96 -0.98
C GLN A 3 -10.51 19.00 -0.86
N ALA A 4 -9.95 18.51 -1.99
CA ALA A 4 -8.81 17.60 -1.97
C ALA A 4 -7.53 18.30 -1.51
N ALA A 5 -7.31 19.54 -1.93
CA ALA A 5 -6.19 20.36 -1.47
C ALA A 5 -6.31 20.66 0.04
N HIS A 6 -7.52 20.99 0.52
CA HIS A 6 -7.76 21.24 1.94
C HIS A 6 -7.49 20.00 2.81
N THR A 7 -7.95 18.80 2.40
CA THR A 7 -7.67 17.57 3.15
C THR A 7 -6.20 17.20 3.12
N ALA A 8 -5.51 17.39 2.00
CA ALA A 8 -4.07 17.20 1.91
C ALA A 8 -3.29 18.13 2.86
N ALA A 9 -3.62 19.43 2.85
CA ALA A 9 -3.00 20.41 3.73
C ALA A 9 -3.28 20.13 5.22
N ALA A 10 -4.50 19.69 5.55
CA ALA A 10 -4.86 19.30 6.92
C ALA A 10 -4.07 18.08 7.39
N ALA A 11 -3.91 17.06 6.55
CA ALA A 11 -3.11 15.87 6.88
C ALA A 11 -1.62 16.19 7.03
N ALA A 12 -1.07 17.06 6.17
CA ALA A 12 0.31 17.53 6.29
C ALA A 12 0.55 18.25 7.63
N ARG A 13 -0.35 19.17 8.01
CA ARG A 13 -0.31 19.85 9.33
C ARG A 13 -0.41 18.87 10.50
N ALA A 14 -1.35 17.92 10.44
CA ALA A 14 -1.51 16.91 11.48
C ALA A 14 -0.27 16.02 11.64
N ALA A 15 0.41 15.71 10.54
CA ALA A 15 1.66 14.94 10.52
C ALA A 15 2.91 15.79 10.86
N ARG A 16 2.75 17.13 11.02
CA ARG A 16 3.82 18.11 11.25
C ARG A 16 4.89 18.09 10.16
N VAL A 17 4.44 18.02 8.90
CA VAL A 17 5.33 18.04 7.73
C VAL A 17 4.84 19.04 6.69
N SER A 18 5.77 19.55 5.88
CA SER A 18 5.48 20.21 4.61
C SER A 18 5.59 19.18 3.49
N VAL A 19 4.57 19.07 2.63
CA VAL A 19 4.59 18.15 1.48
C VAL A 19 4.62 18.98 0.20
N ARG A 20 5.61 18.75 -0.67
CA ARG A 20 5.79 19.53 -1.90
C ARG A 20 6.48 18.76 -3.01
N GLU A 21 6.17 19.15 -4.25
CA GLU A 21 6.86 18.68 -5.45
C GLU A 21 8.35 19.05 -5.40
N LEU A 22 9.21 18.16 -5.89
CA LEU A 22 10.66 18.36 -5.90
C LEU A 22 11.16 18.54 -7.32
N THR A 23 12.03 19.52 -7.54
CA THR A 23 12.69 19.75 -8.82
C THR A 23 14.19 20.05 -8.68
N ASP A 24 14.63 20.40 -7.47
CA ASP A 24 16.03 20.69 -7.16
C ASP A 24 16.87 19.41 -7.07
N LEU A 25 18.10 19.46 -7.61
CA LEU A 25 18.96 18.27 -7.65
C LEU A 25 19.38 17.79 -6.26
N ALA A 26 19.64 18.68 -5.30
CA ALA A 26 20.06 18.29 -3.96
C ALA A 26 18.92 17.59 -3.22
N GLU A 27 17.68 18.05 -3.39
CA GLU A 27 16.50 17.40 -2.82
C GLU A 27 16.21 16.03 -3.45
N LEU A 28 16.39 15.90 -4.76
CA LEU A 28 16.25 14.61 -5.43
C LEU A 28 17.31 13.61 -4.96
N ASN A 29 18.54 14.04 -4.67
CA ASN A 29 19.55 13.18 -4.05
C ASN A 29 19.12 12.73 -2.64
N GLN A 30 18.51 13.59 -1.84
CA GLN A 30 17.94 13.19 -0.54
C GLN A 30 16.87 12.09 -0.68
N VAL A 31 16.09 12.09 -1.77
CA VAL A 31 15.11 11.01 -2.04
C VAL A 31 15.82 9.69 -2.31
N VAL A 32 16.90 9.70 -3.09
CA VAL A 32 17.72 8.51 -3.36
C VAL A 32 18.27 7.94 -2.06
N ASP A 33 18.88 8.78 -1.22
CA ASP A 33 19.45 8.38 0.07
C ASP A 33 18.38 7.84 1.04
N LEU A 34 17.22 8.50 1.09
CA LEU A 34 16.10 8.07 1.91
C LEU A 34 15.61 6.67 1.49
N PHE A 35 15.39 6.44 0.20
CA PHE A 35 14.94 5.14 -0.29
C PHE A 35 16.02 4.06 -0.17
N ALA A 36 17.29 4.40 -0.41
CA ALA A 36 18.40 3.49 -0.13
C ALA A 36 18.40 3.01 1.32
N THR A 37 18.15 3.92 2.26
CA THR A 37 18.07 3.63 3.70
C THR A 37 16.86 2.76 4.04
N ILE A 38 15.66 3.13 3.56
CA ILE A 38 14.42 2.40 3.89
C ILE A 38 14.45 0.96 3.37
N TRP A 39 14.96 0.74 2.16
CA TRP A 39 15.01 -0.59 1.54
C TRP A 39 16.33 -1.34 1.83
N GLY A 40 17.29 -0.72 2.53
CA GLY A 40 18.59 -1.34 2.82
C GLY A 40 19.43 -1.59 1.58
N ARG A 41 19.31 -0.74 0.55
CA ARG A 41 19.94 -0.89 -0.77
C ARG A 41 20.84 0.30 -1.12
N SER A 42 21.91 0.51 -0.36
CA SER A 42 22.86 1.61 -0.61
C SER A 42 23.60 1.49 -1.94
N ALA A 43 24.02 0.28 -2.33
CA ALA A 43 24.76 0.03 -3.56
C ALA A 43 23.90 0.07 -4.84
N ASN A 44 22.59 -0.12 -4.71
CA ASN A 44 21.65 -0.10 -5.83
C ASN A 44 20.27 0.40 -5.37
N PRO A 45 20.12 1.72 -5.12
CA PRO A 45 18.90 2.29 -4.59
C PRO A 45 17.66 1.99 -5.46
N PRO A 46 16.44 1.98 -4.89
CA PRO A 46 15.23 1.68 -5.65
C PRO A 46 14.95 2.61 -6.84
N VAL A 47 15.47 3.85 -6.81
CA VAL A 47 15.39 4.84 -7.88
C VAL A 47 16.73 5.54 -8.01
N THR A 48 17.07 6.03 -9.21
CA THR A 48 18.29 6.80 -9.45
C THR A 48 18.00 8.29 -9.63
N ILE A 49 19.03 9.13 -9.47
CA ILE A 49 18.91 10.57 -9.66
C ILE A 49 18.51 10.93 -11.10
N GLU A 50 19.02 10.21 -12.09
CA GLU A 50 18.70 10.41 -13.51
C GLU A 50 17.22 10.12 -13.79
N LEU A 51 16.67 9.05 -13.20
CA LEU A 51 15.26 8.71 -13.34
C LEU A 51 14.36 9.75 -12.67
N LEU A 52 14.70 10.18 -11.45
CA LEU A 52 13.95 11.25 -10.78
C LEU A 52 13.99 12.55 -11.58
N ARG A 53 15.15 12.91 -12.15
CA ARG A 53 15.27 14.09 -13.01
C ARG A 53 14.45 13.95 -14.28
N ALA A 54 14.44 12.79 -14.92
CA ALA A 54 13.60 12.52 -16.07
C ALA A 54 12.10 12.62 -15.74
N PHE A 55 11.67 12.07 -14.60
CA PHE A 55 10.28 12.15 -14.16
C PHE A 55 9.83 13.58 -13.90
N THR A 56 10.62 14.38 -13.17
CA THR A 56 10.29 15.80 -12.94
C THR A 56 10.20 16.58 -14.25
N LYS A 57 11.13 16.35 -15.19
CA LYS A 57 11.13 17.01 -16.50
C LYS A 57 9.92 16.61 -17.36
N ALA A 58 9.48 15.36 -17.26
CA ALA A 58 8.31 14.83 -17.96
C ALA A 58 6.97 15.15 -17.27
N GLY A 59 6.97 15.94 -16.19
CA GLY A 59 5.75 16.36 -15.49
C GLY A 59 5.11 15.28 -14.62
N ASN A 60 5.89 14.25 -14.24
CA ASN A 60 5.42 13.16 -13.38
C ASN A 60 5.49 13.56 -11.89
N TYR A 61 4.84 12.76 -11.04
CA TYR A 61 4.73 13.04 -9.61
C TYR A 61 6.02 12.65 -8.88
N VAL A 62 6.76 13.65 -8.41
CA VAL A 62 7.93 13.47 -7.53
C VAL A 62 7.78 14.44 -6.36
N THR A 63 7.63 13.92 -5.14
CA THR A 63 7.26 14.73 -3.97
C THR A 63 8.01 14.27 -2.72
N GLY A 64 8.37 15.24 -1.88
CA GLY A 64 8.96 15.03 -0.57
C GLY A 64 8.05 15.54 0.56
N ALA A 65 8.13 14.88 1.71
CA ALA A 65 7.58 15.32 2.98
C ALA A 65 8.74 15.72 3.90
N PHE A 66 8.72 16.97 4.37
CA PHE A 66 9.80 17.56 5.16
C PHE A 66 9.35 17.93 6.57
N GLU A 67 10.20 17.66 7.54
CA GLU A 67 10.15 18.25 8.87
C GLU A 67 11.24 19.31 8.95
N ALA A 68 10.85 20.59 8.94
CA ALA A 68 11.75 21.70 8.61
C ALA A 68 12.47 21.43 7.28
N ASP A 69 13.80 21.31 7.28
CA ASP A 69 14.61 21.02 6.09
C ASP A 69 14.92 19.54 5.91
N ARG A 70 14.51 18.68 6.85
CA ARG A 70 14.81 17.25 6.82
C ARG A 70 13.76 16.48 6.04
N LEU A 71 14.16 15.82 4.96
CA LEU A 71 13.30 14.90 4.22
C LEU A 71 12.99 13.66 5.08
N VAL A 72 11.71 13.43 5.39
CA VAL A 72 11.25 12.30 6.22
C VAL A 72 10.32 11.34 5.47
N GLY A 73 9.95 11.66 4.23
CA GLY A 73 9.20 10.78 3.37
C GLY A 73 9.24 11.26 1.93
N ALA A 74 9.04 10.36 0.98
CA ALA A 74 8.96 10.69 -0.44
C ALA A 74 7.97 9.77 -1.16
N CYS A 75 7.43 10.26 -2.27
CA CYS A 75 6.50 9.51 -3.11
C CYS A 75 6.73 9.86 -4.57
N VAL A 76 6.86 8.83 -5.42
CA VAL A 76 7.14 8.93 -6.84
C VAL A 76 6.07 8.16 -7.62
N GLY A 77 5.57 8.74 -8.70
CA GLY A 77 4.62 8.10 -9.60
C GLY A 77 4.62 8.72 -10.98
N PHE A 78 4.19 7.97 -11.98
CA PHE A 78 4.20 8.37 -13.38
C PHE A 78 2.89 8.01 -14.09
N PHE A 79 2.57 8.69 -15.19
CA PHE A 79 1.30 8.47 -15.90
C PHE A 79 1.23 7.10 -16.58
N HIS A 80 0.03 6.51 -16.62
CA HIS A 80 -0.29 5.42 -17.55
C HIS A 80 -0.42 5.94 -18.99
N ALA A 81 -0.35 5.03 -19.96
CA ALA A 81 -0.82 5.28 -21.32
C ALA A 81 -2.32 4.91 -21.44
N PRO A 82 -3.15 5.70 -22.14
CA PRO A 82 -2.84 7.04 -22.67
C PRO A 82 -2.64 8.04 -21.53
N ALA A 83 -1.73 9.01 -21.73
CA ALA A 83 -1.38 9.98 -20.70
C ALA A 83 -2.59 10.82 -20.29
N GLY A 84 -2.80 10.97 -18.98
CA GLY A 84 -3.84 11.83 -18.39
C GLY A 84 -4.98 11.09 -17.67
N ASP A 85 -5.19 9.79 -17.94
CA ASP A 85 -6.34 9.07 -17.37
C ASP A 85 -6.06 8.48 -15.98
N ALA A 86 -4.84 7.97 -15.78
CA ALA A 86 -4.43 7.31 -14.54
C ALA A 86 -2.95 7.54 -14.21
N LEU A 87 -2.61 7.43 -12.92
CA LEU A 87 -1.23 7.49 -12.41
C LEU A 87 -0.82 6.11 -11.85
N HIS A 88 0.37 5.64 -12.19
CA HIS A 88 1.04 4.58 -11.45
C HIS A 88 1.82 5.19 -10.28
N SER A 89 1.45 4.85 -9.04
CA SER A 89 2.19 5.26 -7.85
C SER A 89 3.32 4.27 -7.59
N HIS A 90 4.48 4.53 -8.18
CA HIS A 90 5.62 3.61 -8.23
C HIS A 90 6.18 3.23 -6.85
N ILE A 91 6.52 4.23 -6.04
CA ILE A 91 7.16 4.01 -4.75
C ILE A 91 6.81 5.12 -3.77
N ALA A 92 6.55 4.74 -2.52
CA ALA A 92 6.34 5.67 -1.41
C ALA A 92 7.03 5.11 -0.18
N GLY A 93 7.85 5.93 0.47
CA GLY A 93 8.63 5.55 1.64
C GLY A 93 8.61 6.65 2.69
N VAL A 94 8.58 6.25 3.95
CA VAL A 94 8.65 7.15 5.11
C VAL A 94 9.76 6.66 6.01
N SER A 95 10.61 7.57 6.47
CA SER A 95 11.68 7.28 7.42
C SER A 95 11.11 6.68 8.70
N ALA A 96 11.83 5.71 9.28
CA ALA A 96 11.49 5.12 10.57
C ALA A 96 11.38 6.20 11.68
N SER A 97 12.13 7.30 11.59
CA SER A 97 12.06 8.42 12.55
C SER A 97 10.74 9.22 12.47
N ALA A 98 9.89 8.94 11.49
CA ALA A 98 8.58 9.55 11.33
C ALA A 98 7.41 8.57 11.49
N THR A 99 7.69 7.36 12.01
CA THR A 99 6.67 6.33 12.29
C THR A 99 5.59 6.86 13.23
N GLY A 100 4.34 6.42 13.04
CA GLY A 100 3.20 6.81 13.89
C GLY A 100 2.62 8.20 13.62
N ARG A 101 3.29 9.05 12.84
CA ARG A 101 2.82 10.42 12.53
C ARG A 101 1.93 10.54 11.30
N SER A 102 1.55 9.41 10.67
CA SER A 102 0.73 9.39 9.46
C SER A 102 1.32 10.18 8.25
N VAL A 103 2.65 10.32 8.16
CA VAL A 103 3.32 11.00 7.03
C VAL A 103 2.97 10.34 5.69
N GLY A 104 2.90 9.01 5.63
CA GLY A 104 2.49 8.28 4.42
C GLY A 104 1.06 8.64 3.97
N PHE A 105 0.16 8.90 4.92
CA PHE A 105 -1.19 9.35 4.62
C PHE A 105 -1.18 10.77 4.04
N ALA A 106 -0.41 11.69 4.63
CA ALA A 106 -0.23 13.04 4.10
C ALA A 106 0.34 13.03 2.67
N LEU A 107 1.36 12.21 2.40
CA LEU A 107 1.94 12.01 1.06
C LEU A 107 0.89 11.53 0.04
N LYS A 108 0.04 10.57 0.43
CA LYS A 108 -0.98 10.04 -0.48
C LYS A 108 -2.14 11.02 -0.69
N LEU A 109 -2.54 11.79 0.31
CA LEU A 109 -3.54 12.85 0.12
C LEU A 109 -3.02 13.98 -0.75
N HIS A 110 -1.74 14.35 -0.62
CA HIS A 110 -1.09 15.26 -1.56
C HIS A 110 -1.10 14.68 -2.98
N GLN A 111 -0.75 13.41 -3.16
CA GLN A 111 -0.79 12.72 -4.47
C GLN A 111 -2.20 12.75 -5.08
N ARG A 112 -3.25 12.54 -4.26
CA ARG A 112 -4.64 12.66 -4.69
C ARG A 112 -5.00 14.07 -5.13
N ALA A 113 -4.63 15.10 -4.37
CA ALA A 113 -4.91 16.48 -4.72
C ALA A 113 -4.20 16.89 -6.02
N TRP A 114 -2.93 16.51 -6.15
CA TRP A 114 -2.11 16.74 -7.34
C TRP A 114 -2.65 16.06 -8.59
N ALA A 115 -3.12 14.82 -8.45
CA ALA A 115 -3.68 14.04 -9.55
C ALA A 115 -5.02 14.65 -10.02
N LEU A 116 -5.93 14.93 -9.07
CA LEU A 116 -7.22 15.54 -9.38
C LEU A 116 -7.10 16.92 -10.03
N SER A 117 -6.08 17.71 -9.68
CA SER A 117 -5.84 19.03 -10.31
C SER A 117 -5.37 18.93 -11.76
N ARG A 118 -4.95 17.74 -12.20
CA ARG A 118 -4.46 17.45 -13.56
C ARG A 118 -5.44 16.57 -14.35
N GLY A 119 -6.68 16.44 -13.90
CA GLY A 119 -7.70 15.64 -14.57
C GLY A 119 -7.63 14.13 -14.31
N VAL A 120 -6.59 13.65 -13.61
CA VAL A 120 -6.44 12.22 -13.29
C VAL A 120 -7.51 11.80 -12.29
N SER A 121 -8.22 10.72 -12.61
CA SER A 121 -9.32 10.21 -11.79
C SER A 121 -8.97 8.92 -11.02
N GLU A 122 -7.88 8.25 -11.39
CA GLU A 122 -7.45 7.00 -10.78
C GLU A 122 -5.93 6.95 -10.55
N ILE A 123 -5.52 6.34 -9.43
CA ILE A 123 -4.11 5.99 -9.15
C ILE A 123 -4.04 4.50 -8.85
N ALA A 124 -3.09 3.78 -9.46
CA ALA A 124 -2.88 2.36 -9.23
C ALA A 124 -1.46 2.07 -8.71
N TRP A 125 -1.33 1.07 -7.85
CA TRP A 125 -0.04 0.55 -7.37
C TRP A 125 -0.22 -0.86 -6.82
N THR A 126 0.91 -1.54 -6.58
CA THR A 126 0.92 -2.83 -5.92
C THR A 126 1.49 -2.74 -4.51
N PHE A 127 1.09 -3.66 -3.63
CA PHE A 127 1.73 -3.87 -2.34
C PHE A 127 1.82 -5.36 -2.01
N ASP A 128 2.68 -5.73 -1.07
CA ASP A 128 2.77 -7.11 -0.60
C ASP A 128 1.57 -7.47 0.30
N PRO A 129 0.73 -8.45 -0.08
CA PRO A 129 -0.47 -8.79 0.67
C PRO A 129 -0.19 -9.42 2.04
N LEU A 130 1.03 -9.90 2.31
CA LEU A 130 1.38 -10.39 3.67
C LEU A 130 1.67 -9.25 4.64
N VAL A 131 1.98 -8.04 4.16
CA VAL A 131 2.32 -6.91 5.01
C VAL A 131 1.03 -6.26 5.50
N GLY A 132 0.48 -6.76 6.61
CA GLY A 132 -0.84 -6.35 7.12
C GLY A 132 -1.00 -4.84 7.35
N ARG A 133 0.07 -4.15 7.80
CA ARG A 133 0.07 -2.68 7.92
C ARG A 133 -0.19 -1.97 6.59
N ASN A 134 0.35 -2.50 5.48
CA ASN A 134 0.12 -1.98 4.14
C ASN A 134 -1.28 -2.33 3.66
N ALA A 135 -1.78 -3.54 3.95
CA ALA A 135 -3.14 -3.93 3.64
C ALA A 135 -4.16 -2.99 4.31
N TYR A 136 -4.01 -2.75 5.62
CA TYR A 136 -4.84 -1.80 6.37
C TYR A 136 -4.73 -0.38 5.82
N PHE A 137 -3.50 0.10 5.57
CA PHE A 137 -3.29 1.44 5.02
C PHE A 137 -3.97 1.62 3.65
N ASN A 138 -3.79 0.68 2.74
CA ASN A 138 -4.33 0.78 1.39
C ASN A 138 -5.86 0.59 1.36
N LEU A 139 -6.38 -0.45 2.03
CA LEU A 139 -7.79 -0.83 1.91
C LEU A 139 -8.70 -0.07 2.88
N ALA A 140 -8.26 0.17 4.12
CA ALA A 140 -9.08 0.86 5.12
C ALA A 140 -8.81 2.37 5.16
N LYS A 141 -7.54 2.80 5.24
CA LYS A 141 -7.22 4.24 5.39
C LYS A 141 -7.35 5.04 4.09
N LEU A 142 -7.02 4.45 2.94
CA LEU A 142 -7.15 5.11 1.64
C LEU A 142 -8.45 4.73 0.92
N ALA A 143 -9.12 3.65 1.31
CA ALA A 143 -10.24 3.06 0.57
C ALA A 143 -9.87 2.72 -0.90
N ALA A 144 -8.61 2.36 -1.15
CA ALA A 144 -8.22 1.78 -2.43
C ALA A 144 -8.83 0.38 -2.57
N ARG A 145 -9.22 0.01 -3.78
CA ARG A 145 -9.90 -1.26 -4.06
C ARG A 145 -8.95 -2.26 -4.71
N PRO A 146 -8.87 -3.50 -4.22
CA PRO A 146 -8.13 -4.56 -4.89
C PRO A 146 -8.66 -4.77 -6.31
N ALA A 147 -7.75 -4.94 -7.26
CA ALA A 147 -8.07 -5.19 -8.65
C ALA A 147 -7.56 -6.55 -9.12
N GLU A 148 -6.36 -6.95 -8.69
CA GLU A 148 -5.73 -8.18 -9.17
C GLU A 148 -4.70 -8.71 -8.17
N TYR A 149 -4.61 -10.04 -8.04
CA TYR A 149 -3.53 -10.71 -7.32
C TYR A 149 -2.46 -11.16 -8.33
N LEU A 150 -1.28 -10.58 -8.25
CA LEU A 150 -0.16 -10.82 -9.16
C LEU A 150 0.86 -11.74 -8.47
N THR A 151 1.00 -12.95 -9.01
CA THR A 151 1.94 -13.96 -8.49
C THR A 151 3.36 -13.63 -8.92
N ASN A 152 4.30 -13.63 -7.97
CA ASN A 152 5.74 -13.41 -8.17
C ASN A 152 6.08 -12.26 -9.14
N PHE A 153 5.39 -11.13 -9.00
CA PHE A 153 5.30 -10.08 -10.03
C PHE A 153 6.64 -9.45 -10.46
N TYR A 154 7.55 -9.26 -9.50
CA TYR A 154 8.87 -8.66 -9.70
C TYR A 154 10.02 -9.68 -9.66
N GLY A 155 9.73 -10.97 -9.44
CA GLY A 155 10.76 -11.98 -9.18
C GLY A 155 11.54 -11.73 -7.88
N PRO A 156 12.79 -12.21 -7.78
CA PRO A 156 13.63 -12.00 -6.60
C PRO A 156 13.88 -10.51 -6.31
N MET A 157 13.46 -10.04 -5.13
CA MET A 157 13.66 -8.66 -4.67
C MET A 157 14.61 -8.65 -3.46
N LEU A 158 15.91 -8.73 -3.73
CA LEU A 158 16.97 -8.74 -2.71
C LEU A 158 17.06 -7.38 -2.01
N ASP A 159 16.19 -7.17 -1.03
CA ASP A 159 16.12 -5.98 -0.20
C ASP A 159 15.68 -6.33 1.23
N ALA A 160 15.86 -5.38 2.16
CA ALA A 160 15.62 -5.62 3.59
C ALA A 160 14.14 -5.89 3.95
N ILE A 161 13.20 -5.56 3.05
CA ILE A 161 11.76 -5.64 3.28
C ILE A 161 11.20 -6.94 2.70
N ASN A 162 11.56 -7.27 1.47
CA ASN A 162 11.00 -8.38 0.70
C ASN A 162 11.72 -9.70 0.96
N GLY A 163 13.03 -9.67 1.26
CA GLY A 163 13.85 -10.86 1.43
C GLY A 163 13.92 -11.73 0.17
N ASP A 164 14.27 -13.00 0.33
CA ASP A 164 14.43 -13.96 -0.78
C ASP A 164 13.16 -14.81 -1.01
N GLN A 165 12.04 -14.15 -1.24
CA GLN A 165 10.74 -14.80 -1.44
C GLN A 165 10.06 -14.32 -2.72
N ASP A 166 9.12 -15.12 -3.22
CA ASP A 166 8.21 -14.71 -4.28
C ASP A 166 7.58 -13.35 -3.95
N SER A 167 7.63 -12.46 -4.93
CA SER A 167 7.17 -11.08 -4.80
C SER A 167 5.69 -10.98 -5.16
N ASP A 168 4.82 -11.71 -4.48
CA ASP A 168 3.39 -11.57 -4.74
C ASP A 168 2.92 -10.16 -4.41
N ARG A 169 1.99 -9.66 -5.23
CA ARG A 169 1.53 -8.29 -5.21
C ARG A 169 0.02 -8.23 -5.35
N LEU A 170 -0.63 -7.50 -4.46
CA LEU A 170 -2.03 -7.11 -4.67
C LEU A 170 -2.05 -5.74 -5.37
N LEU A 171 -2.49 -5.72 -6.62
CA LEU A 171 -2.76 -4.49 -7.36
C LEU A 171 -4.01 -3.85 -6.78
N VAL A 172 -3.91 -2.57 -6.43
CA VAL A 172 -5.05 -1.75 -6.01
C VAL A 172 -5.26 -0.59 -6.97
N ARG A 173 -6.52 -0.21 -7.14
CA ARG A 173 -6.94 1.01 -7.84
C ARG A 173 -7.60 1.97 -6.85
N TRP A 174 -7.17 3.21 -6.89
CA TRP A 174 -7.64 4.29 -6.04
C TRP A 174 -8.41 5.30 -6.87
N ARG A 175 -9.73 5.12 -6.92
CA ARG A 175 -10.67 5.97 -7.66
C ARG A 175 -10.89 7.26 -6.87
N LEU A 176 -10.21 8.33 -7.27
CA LEU A 176 -10.02 9.52 -6.44
C LEU A 176 -11.30 10.30 -6.14
N ARG A 177 -12.33 10.13 -6.99
CA ARG A 177 -13.65 10.76 -6.87
C ARG A 177 -14.70 9.87 -6.21
N ASP A 178 -14.36 8.63 -5.86
CA ASP A 178 -15.28 7.72 -5.16
C ASP A 178 -15.67 8.32 -3.80
N PRO A 179 -16.97 8.33 -3.42
CA PRO A 179 -17.42 8.81 -2.11
C PRO A 179 -16.71 8.15 -0.93
N ALA A 180 -16.40 6.85 -1.01
CA ALA A 180 -15.68 6.13 0.05
C ALA A 180 -14.25 6.67 0.21
N VAL A 181 -13.57 7.00 -0.90
CA VAL A 181 -12.24 7.63 -0.89
C VAL A 181 -12.32 9.04 -0.30
N ALA A 182 -13.35 9.82 -0.63
CA ALA A 182 -13.55 11.16 -0.06
C ALA A 182 -13.78 11.12 1.46
N LEU A 183 -14.56 10.15 1.96
CA LEU A 183 -14.77 9.92 3.39
C LEU A 183 -13.48 9.49 4.10
N ALA A 184 -12.75 8.53 3.51
CA ALA A 184 -11.48 8.05 4.04
C ALA A 184 -10.43 9.18 4.10
N ALA A 185 -10.33 10.00 3.04
CA ALA A 185 -9.45 11.17 3.00
C ALA A 185 -9.79 12.23 4.05
N ALA A 186 -11.05 12.31 4.49
CA ALA A 186 -11.49 13.17 5.59
C ALA A 186 -11.29 12.53 6.99
N GLY A 187 -10.64 11.36 7.07
CA GLY A 187 -10.44 10.63 8.33
C GLY A 187 -11.69 9.90 8.84
N ARG A 188 -12.71 9.75 8.00
CA ARG A 188 -14.01 9.13 8.32
C ARG A 188 -14.22 7.79 7.60
N GLY A 189 -13.14 7.10 7.25
CA GLY A 189 -13.21 5.77 6.65
C GLY A 189 -13.76 4.77 7.67
N VAL A 190 -14.73 3.96 7.27
CA VAL A 190 -15.24 2.84 8.07
C VAL A 190 -14.42 1.62 7.69
N GLY A 191 -13.55 1.16 8.59
CA GLY A 191 -12.85 -0.10 8.42
C GLY A 191 -13.80 -1.28 8.64
N THR A 192 -13.51 -2.42 8.02
CA THR A 192 -14.20 -3.67 8.36
C THR A 192 -13.79 -4.13 9.74
N VAL A 193 -14.72 -4.75 10.49
CA VAL A 193 -14.47 -5.34 11.81
C VAL A 193 -14.64 -6.84 11.70
N ALA A 194 -13.54 -7.59 11.78
CA ALA A 194 -13.55 -9.04 11.58
C ALA A 194 -14.49 -9.77 12.56
N GLU A 195 -14.54 -9.32 13.82
CA GLU A 195 -15.42 -9.86 14.86
C GLU A 195 -16.91 -9.73 14.49
N THR A 196 -17.30 -8.60 13.89
CA THR A 196 -18.68 -8.39 13.42
C THR A 196 -19.03 -9.34 12.27
N GLU A 197 -18.10 -9.56 11.34
CA GLU A 197 -18.31 -10.52 10.25
C GLU A 197 -18.43 -11.96 10.78
N LEU A 198 -17.59 -12.35 11.76
CA LEU A 198 -17.68 -13.65 12.42
C LEU A 198 -19.03 -13.85 13.12
N ALA A 199 -19.48 -12.85 13.89
CA ALA A 199 -20.78 -12.89 14.55
C ALA A 199 -21.94 -12.98 13.54
N ALA A 200 -21.75 -12.45 12.32
CA ALA A 200 -22.69 -12.56 11.21
C ALA A 200 -22.55 -13.87 10.39
N GLY A 201 -21.69 -14.80 10.82
CA GLY A 201 -21.54 -16.12 10.19
C GLY A 201 -20.47 -16.22 9.10
N ALA A 202 -19.52 -15.28 9.04
CA ALA A 202 -18.38 -15.37 8.12
C ALA A 202 -17.54 -16.63 8.38
N GLY A 203 -17.09 -17.25 7.29
CA GLY A 203 -16.11 -18.32 7.32
C GLY A 203 -14.70 -17.85 7.61
N VAL A 204 -13.85 -18.75 8.08
CA VAL A 204 -12.41 -18.53 8.20
C VAL A 204 -11.69 -19.36 7.16
N ALA A 205 -11.27 -18.71 6.08
CA ALA A 205 -10.62 -19.35 4.93
C ALA A 205 -9.11 -19.56 5.15
N LEU A 206 -8.49 -18.74 6.01
CA LEU A 206 -7.12 -18.91 6.45
C LEU A 206 -6.97 -18.32 7.85
N ARG A 207 -6.42 -19.08 8.80
CA ARG A 207 -6.16 -18.60 10.17
C ARG A 207 -4.70 -18.77 10.56
N VAL A 208 -4.31 -18.07 11.63
CA VAL A 208 -3.06 -18.32 12.35
C VAL A 208 -3.26 -19.52 13.27
N GLY A 209 -2.41 -20.54 13.16
CA GLY A 209 -2.33 -21.69 14.05
C GLY A 209 -1.71 -21.36 15.41
N GLU A 210 -1.77 -22.29 16.36
CA GLU A 210 -1.19 -22.11 17.70
C GLU A 210 0.34 -21.92 17.65
N ASP A 211 1.00 -22.55 16.67
CA ASP A 211 2.43 -22.44 16.37
C ASP A 211 2.77 -21.24 15.44
N GLY A 212 1.78 -20.40 15.11
CA GLY A 212 1.92 -19.30 14.18
C GLY A 212 1.89 -19.70 12.70
N ALA A 213 1.68 -20.98 12.36
CA ALA A 213 1.58 -21.44 10.98
C ALA A 213 0.26 -21.04 10.32
N PRO A 214 0.24 -20.87 8.98
CA PRO A 214 -1.01 -20.72 8.26
C PRO A 214 -1.81 -22.03 8.29
N VAL A 215 -3.08 -21.97 8.70
CA VAL A 215 -3.99 -23.12 8.63
C VAL A 215 -5.14 -22.80 7.68
N PRO A 216 -5.21 -23.45 6.50
CA PRO A 216 -6.29 -23.27 5.55
C PRO A 216 -7.65 -23.72 6.12
N GLY A 217 -8.71 -23.09 5.64
CA GLY A 217 -10.09 -23.42 5.94
C GLY A 217 -10.97 -23.43 4.68
N PRO A 218 -12.29 -23.52 4.83
CA PRO A 218 -13.22 -23.59 3.71
C PRO A 218 -13.25 -22.28 2.90
N LEU A 219 -13.37 -22.40 1.56
CA LEU A 219 -13.43 -21.28 0.62
C LEU A 219 -14.84 -21.07 0.01
N ASP A 220 -15.84 -21.78 0.51
CA ASP A 220 -17.20 -21.84 -0.03
C ASP A 220 -18.20 -20.90 0.66
N ARG A 221 -17.73 -20.08 1.60
CA ARG A 221 -18.57 -19.18 2.40
C ARG A 221 -18.87 -17.88 1.67
N ALA A 222 -20.07 -17.33 1.90
CA ALA A 222 -20.51 -16.06 1.32
C ALA A 222 -19.59 -14.89 1.75
N VAL A 223 -19.18 -14.89 3.02
CA VAL A 223 -18.14 -14.00 3.54
C VAL A 223 -17.04 -14.87 4.13
N SER A 224 -15.78 -14.57 3.77
CA SER A 224 -14.60 -15.30 4.23
C SER A 224 -13.56 -14.33 4.80
N LEU A 225 -12.99 -14.69 5.95
CA LEU A 225 -11.87 -14.02 6.57
C LEU A 225 -10.56 -14.76 6.27
N VAL A 226 -9.53 -14.01 5.89
CA VAL A 226 -8.21 -14.54 5.55
C VAL A 226 -7.15 -13.82 6.36
N ALA A 227 -6.52 -14.52 7.30
CA ALA A 227 -5.48 -13.97 8.16
C ALA A 227 -4.17 -13.73 7.41
N VAL A 228 -3.37 -12.80 7.93
CA VAL A 228 -1.95 -12.65 7.63
C VAL A 228 -1.12 -12.81 8.91
N PRO A 229 0.18 -13.15 8.84
CA PRO A 229 1.01 -13.18 10.04
C PRO A 229 1.18 -11.78 10.63
N GLY A 230 1.40 -11.69 11.94
CA GLY A 230 1.53 -10.41 12.63
C GLY A 230 2.70 -9.55 12.13
N ASP A 231 3.84 -10.18 11.79
CA ASP A 231 5.02 -9.50 11.25
C ASP A 231 5.76 -10.41 10.24
N ILE A 232 5.37 -10.32 8.96
CA ILE A 232 6.01 -11.09 7.89
C ILE A 232 7.48 -10.69 7.69
N GLU A 233 7.82 -9.42 7.90
CA GLU A 233 9.18 -8.91 7.69
C GLU A 233 10.14 -9.53 8.71
N LYS A 234 9.73 -9.62 9.98
CA LYS A 234 10.47 -10.37 11.00
C LYS A 234 10.56 -11.86 10.67
N LEU A 235 9.44 -12.49 10.26
CA LEU A 235 9.44 -13.92 9.93
C LEU A 235 10.39 -14.26 8.78
N ARG A 236 10.54 -13.40 7.78
CA ARG A 236 11.51 -13.59 6.68
C ARG A 236 12.96 -13.73 7.17
N VAL A 237 13.29 -13.11 8.31
CA VAL A 237 14.61 -13.18 8.92
C VAL A 237 14.71 -14.36 9.88
N THR A 238 13.72 -14.54 10.76
CA THR A 238 13.81 -15.50 11.87
C THR A 238 13.40 -16.92 11.49
N ASP A 239 12.45 -17.08 10.57
CA ASP A 239 12.00 -18.37 10.05
C ASP A 239 11.56 -18.22 8.57
N PRO A 240 12.51 -18.23 7.63
CA PRO A 240 12.23 -18.11 6.20
C PRO A 240 11.31 -19.22 5.67
N GLY A 241 11.34 -20.40 6.30
CA GLY A 241 10.48 -21.53 5.94
C GLY A 241 9.02 -21.26 6.26
N MET A 242 8.73 -20.76 7.47
CA MET A 242 7.40 -20.31 7.87
C MET A 242 6.89 -19.17 6.99
N ALA A 243 7.74 -18.19 6.70
CA ALA A 243 7.36 -17.09 5.83
C ALA A 243 6.98 -17.58 4.41
N ARG A 244 7.66 -18.60 3.87
CA ARG A 244 7.31 -19.22 2.57
C ARG A 244 5.96 -19.95 2.64
N ARG A 245 5.69 -20.69 3.74
CA ARG A 245 4.39 -21.33 3.94
C ARG A 245 3.25 -20.30 3.96
N TRP A 246 3.45 -19.17 4.63
CA TRP A 246 2.49 -18.06 4.63
C TRP A 246 2.25 -17.47 3.25
N ARG A 247 3.31 -17.29 2.44
CA ARG A 247 3.19 -16.81 1.05
C ARG A 247 2.28 -17.72 0.22
N VAL A 248 2.55 -19.02 0.23
CA VAL A 248 1.76 -20.00 -0.53
C VAL A 248 0.32 -20.06 -0.02
N ALA A 249 0.12 -20.19 1.30
CA ALA A 249 -1.22 -20.32 1.86
C ALA A 249 -2.09 -19.06 1.63
N LEU A 250 -1.50 -17.87 1.72
CA LEU A 250 -2.23 -16.62 1.43
C LEU A 250 -2.57 -16.51 -0.06
N ARG A 251 -1.64 -16.88 -0.95
CA ARG A 251 -1.88 -16.94 -2.40
C ARG A 251 -3.06 -17.85 -2.70
N ASP A 252 -3.02 -19.08 -2.20
CA ASP A 252 -4.05 -20.09 -2.46
C ASP A 252 -5.42 -19.64 -1.93
N ALA A 253 -5.46 -19.09 -0.71
CA ALA A 253 -6.71 -18.62 -0.10
C ALA A 253 -7.33 -17.43 -0.88
N LEU A 254 -6.56 -16.37 -1.16
CA LEU A 254 -7.08 -15.19 -1.83
C LEU A 254 -7.43 -15.47 -3.30
N THR A 255 -6.56 -16.17 -4.03
CA THR A 255 -6.82 -16.50 -5.44
C THR A 255 -7.96 -17.50 -5.58
N GLY A 256 -8.06 -18.49 -4.69
CA GLY A 256 -9.16 -19.46 -4.67
C GLY A 256 -10.51 -18.80 -4.40
N LEU A 257 -10.58 -17.88 -3.42
CA LEU A 257 -11.81 -17.13 -3.15
C LEU A 257 -12.20 -16.22 -4.33
N VAL A 258 -11.22 -15.53 -4.95
CA VAL A 258 -11.49 -14.67 -6.12
C VAL A 258 -11.95 -15.49 -7.33
N ALA A 259 -11.31 -16.63 -7.60
CA ALA A 259 -11.73 -17.54 -8.65
C ALA A 259 -13.15 -18.10 -8.43
N ALA A 260 -13.58 -18.20 -7.17
CA ALA A 260 -14.95 -18.58 -6.80
C ALA A 260 -15.97 -17.42 -6.86
N GLY A 261 -15.60 -16.26 -7.42
CA GLY A 261 -16.47 -15.07 -7.52
C GLY A 261 -16.42 -14.17 -6.28
N GLY A 262 -15.43 -14.36 -5.40
CA GLY A 262 -15.18 -13.49 -4.26
C GLY A 262 -14.51 -12.19 -4.66
N ARG A 263 -14.86 -11.10 -3.97
CA ARG A 263 -14.20 -9.80 -4.05
C ARG A 263 -13.57 -9.46 -2.71
N ILE A 264 -12.28 -9.11 -2.71
CA ILE A 264 -11.60 -8.61 -1.52
C ILE A 264 -12.16 -7.22 -1.21
N ASP A 265 -12.90 -7.11 -0.11
CA ASP A 265 -13.74 -5.95 0.22
C ASP A 265 -13.04 -4.97 1.16
N GLY A 266 -12.19 -5.47 2.05
CA GLY A 266 -11.49 -4.66 3.05
C GLY A 266 -10.43 -5.42 3.83
N PHE A 267 -9.84 -4.73 4.80
CA PHE A 267 -8.88 -5.29 5.73
C PHE A 267 -9.14 -4.77 7.14
N ASP A 268 -9.28 -5.68 8.09
CA ASP A 268 -9.41 -5.39 9.51
C ASP A 268 -8.03 -5.19 10.16
N ARG A 269 -7.95 -4.24 11.08
CA ARG A 269 -6.67 -3.83 11.70
C ARG A 269 -5.97 -4.94 12.50
N THR A 270 -6.68 -6.00 12.89
CA THR A 270 -6.15 -7.15 13.62
C THR A 270 -5.54 -8.23 12.72
N GLY A 271 -5.53 -8.02 11.39
CA GLY A 271 -4.78 -8.85 10.46
C GLY A 271 -5.64 -9.72 9.53
N TRP A 272 -6.84 -9.26 9.17
CA TRP A 272 -7.76 -10.06 8.35
C TRP A 272 -8.16 -9.33 7.08
N TYR A 273 -7.96 -9.97 5.94
CA TYR A 273 -8.72 -9.63 4.74
C TYR A 273 -10.15 -10.13 4.89
N VAL A 274 -11.09 -9.35 4.34
CA VAL A 274 -12.50 -9.75 4.22
C VAL A 274 -12.82 -9.91 2.74
N VAL A 275 -13.30 -11.09 2.37
CA VAL A 275 -13.67 -11.44 1.00
C VAL A 275 -15.14 -11.78 0.95
N ARG A 276 -15.90 -11.12 0.06
CA ARG A 276 -17.35 -11.33 -0.10
C ARG A 276 -17.64 -11.89 -1.48
N ARG A 277 -18.40 -12.96 -1.56
CA ARG A 277 -18.94 -13.47 -2.83
C ARG A 277 -20.12 -12.59 -3.21
N GLU A 278 -20.15 -12.17 -4.46
CA GLU A 278 -21.37 -11.56 -5.01
C GLU A 278 -22.45 -12.64 -5.09
N ALA A 279 -23.66 -12.30 -4.62
CA ALA A 279 -24.80 -13.21 -4.57
C ALA A 279 -25.36 -13.48 -5.96
#